data_AF-A0A1E5RC63-F1
#
_entry.id   AF-A0A1E5RC63-F1
#
_cell.length_a   1.000
_cell.length_b   1.000
_cell.length_c   1.000
_cell.angle_alpha   90.00
_cell.angle_beta   90.00
_cell.angle_gamma   90.00
#
_symmetry.space_group_name_H-M   'P 1'
#
loop_
_entity.id
_entity.type
_entity.pdbx_description
1 polymer ?
#
loop_
_entity_poly.entity_id
_entity_poly.type
_entity_poly.pdbx_seq_one_letter_code
_entity_poly.pdbx_strand_id
1 'polypeptide(L)'
;MLAPEKIKSWVSKLFKTKAYFENQIFEDETQFYEYITETNLDSNNDDDYEYIQKNRDLIFNSLFHLKLKKRDECLVNVQKDFSIRNLFRTRLAIYLYFMVVNTFTSFSSISAVYKIFAYSFFELIYVSIVDVVMYHILYKYLKRKLMRNLYEAYDRDSQEYYQSLGADVFGLKFLSDYDDSQKGYKIQIFKDKESGVINSMCVTQPIIESDDKMTIRIGFMGTSTDKKLKINIMNKMISKVCLEQDKLKQSHPGLQVNVEIVSRLLDTGMLNFLVKCKDFKFEKYVDNEYKLFTGVNKGLYKRQ
;
A
#
# COMPACT_ATOMS: atom_id res chain seq x y z
N MET A 1 35.72 21.99 -21.19
CA MET A 1 34.33 21.52 -21.41
C MET A 1 34.16 20.15 -20.75
N LEU A 2 33.54 20.06 -19.57
CA LEU A 2 33.52 18.82 -18.73
C LEU A 2 32.15 18.51 -18.08
N ALA A 3 31.07 19.14 -18.55
CA ALA A 3 29.72 18.98 -17.99
C ALA A 3 28.90 17.79 -18.57
N PRO A 4 28.99 17.40 -19.86
CA PRO A 4 28.09 16.40 -20.44
C PRO A 4 28.32 14.97 -19.93
N GLU A 5 29.56 14.57 -19.67
CA GLU A 5 29.89 13.21 -19.23
C GLU A 5 29.56 12.97 -17.76
N LYS A 6 29.75 13.98 -16.89
CA LYS A 6 29.29 13.91 -15.50
C LYS A 6 27.77 13.80 -15.42
N ILE A 7 27.03 14.52 -16.26
CA ILE A 7 25.57 14.42 -16.33
C ILE A 7 25.16 13.05 -16.87
N LYS A 8 25.77 12.52 -17.93
CA LYS A 8 25.49 11.15 -18.42
C LYS A 8 25.83 10.05 -17.40
N SER A 9 26.91 10.22 -16.63
CA SER A 9 27.29 9.31 -15.53
C SER A 9 26.28 9.37 -14.38
N TRP A 10 25.83 10.58 -14.01
CA TRP A 10 24.86 10.79 -12.95
C TRP A 10 23.46 10.30 -13.34
N VAL A 11 23.05 10.61 -14.58
CA VAL A 11 21.82 10.13 -15.22
C VAL A 11 21.87 8.60 -15.37
N SER A 12 22.97 8.01 -15.84
CA SER A 12 23.07 6.54 -15.94
C SER A 12 23.12 5.85 -14.57
N LYS A 13 23.69 6.46 -13.53
CA LYS A 13 23.58 5.98 -12.14
C LYS A 13 22.14 6.05 -11.61
N LEU A 14 21.42 7.13 -11.89
CA LEU A 14 20.00 7.31 -11.54
C LEU A 14 19.07 6.36 -12.31
N PHE A 15 19.42 6.00 -13.56
CA PHE A 15 18.66 5.07 -14.38
C PHE A 15 19.03 3.60 -14.12
N LYS A 16 20.27 3.29 -13.69
CA LYS A 16 20.67 1.94 -13.25
C LYS A 16 19.90 1.51 -12.01
N THR A 17 19.75 2.39 -11.02
CA THR A 17 18.93 2.14 -9.83
C THR A 17 17.48 1.86 -10.23
N LYS A 18 16.91 2.66 -11.14
CA LYS A 18 15.54 2.44 -11.62
C LYS A 18 15.35 1.11 -12.36
N ALA A 19 16.29 0.74 -13.25
CA ALA A 19 16.26 -0.52 -13.98
C ALA A 19 16.49 -1.75 -13.09
N TYR A 20 17.29 -1.60 -12.02
CA TYR A 20 17.54 -2.62 -11.02
C TYR A 20 16.27 -2.95 -10.23
N PHE A 21 15.50 -1.94 -9.79
CA PHE A 21 14.23 -2.16 -9.11
C PHE A 21 13.14 -2.70 -10.04
N GLU A 22 13.09 -2.28 -11.31
CA GLU A 22 12.03 -2.70 -12.25
C GLU A 22 12.09 -4.20 -12.67
N ASN A 23 13.18 -4.92 -12.37
CA ASN A 23 13.39 -6.33 -12.76
C ASN A 23 13.24 -7.36 -11.63
N GLN A 24 13.06 -6.95 -10.37
CA GLN A 24 13.18 -7.86 -9.23
C GLN A 24 11.83 -8.46 -8.78
N ILE A 25 11.38 -9.51 -9.46
CA ILE A 25 10.63 -10.57 -8.76
C ILE A 25 11.70 -11.59 -8.37
N PHE A 26 12.01 -11.65 -7.09
CA PHE A 26 12.91 -12.69 -6.58
C PHE A 26 12.08 -13.96 -6.43
N GLU A 27 12.36 -14.94 -7.28
CA GLU A 27 11.80 -16.30 -7.17
C GLU A 27 12.52 -17.09 -6.06
N ASP A 28 13.74 -16.69 -5.72
CA ASP A 28 14.59 -17.28 -4.67
C ASP A 28 14.87 -16.26 -3.54
N GLU A 29 14.78 -16.71 -2.29
CA GLU A 29 15.11 -15.90 -1.11
C GLU A 29 16.57 -15.45 -1.09
N THR A 30 17.47 -16.25 -1.65
CA THR A 30 18.91 -15.95 -1.68
C THR A 30 19.18 -14.65 -2.43
N GLN A 31 18.56 -14.49 -3.60
CA GLN A 31 18.65 -13.28 -4.41
C GLN A 31 18.00 -12.08 -3.73
N PHE A 32 16.89 -12.28 -2.99
CA PHE A 32 16.30 -11.20 -2.20
C PHE A 32 17.30 -10.66 -1.16
N TYR A 33 17.99 -11.56 -0.45
CA TYR A 33 18.96 -11.20 0.57
C TYR A 33 20.29 -10.70 0.01
N GLU A 34 20.63 -10.92 -1.27
CA GLU A 34 21.80 -10.29 -1.89
C GLU A 34 21.70 -8.76 -1.90
N TYR A 35 20.47 -8.24 -1.95
CA TYR A 35 20.21 -6.83 -2.25
C TYR A 35 19.49 -6.08 -1.11
N ILE A 36 18.69 -6.79 -0.32
CA ILE A 36 17.95 -6.24 0.80
C ILE A 36 18.47 -6.84 2.10
N THR A 37 18.81 -5.97 3.06
CA THR A 37 19.06 -6.38 4.44
C THR A 37 17.76 -6.30 5.22
N GLU A 38 17.43 -7.38 5.92
CA GLU A 38 16.34 -7.43 6.87
C GLU A 38 16.92 -7.33 8.29
N THR A 39 16.36 -6.45 9.11
CA THR A 39 16.65 -6.34 10.54
C THR A 39 15.35 -6.52 11.31
N ASN A 40 15.37 -7.40 12.31
CA ASN A 40 14.23 -7.64 13.18
C ASN A 40 14.63 -7.26 14.58
N LEU A 41 13.84 -6.38 15.19
CA LEU A 41 14.11 -5.84 16.52
C LEU A 41 12.93 -6.21 17.41
N ASP A 42 13.21 -6.82 18.55
CA ASP A 42 12.23 -7.14 19.59
C ASP A 42 12.49 -6.28 20.82
N SER A 43 11.55 -5.43 21.21
CA SER A 43 11.72 -4.56 22.41
C SER A 43 11.82 -5.34 23.72
N ASN A 44 11.52 -6.64 23.72
CA ASN A 44 11.76 -7.51 24.87
C ASN A 44 13.21 -8.00 24.97
N ASN A 45 14.00 -7.86 23.90
CA ASN A 45 15.44 -8.16 23.91
C ASN A 45 16.22 -6.88 24.26
N ASP A 46 17.12 -6.97 25.24
CA ASP A 46 17.82 -5.80 25.77
C ASP A 46 18.78 -5.16 24.73
N ASP A 47 19.49 -5.96 23.93
CA ASP A 47 20.39 -5.46 22.88
C ASP A 47 19.61 -4.75 21.77
N ASP A 48 18.49 -5.35 21.35
CA ASP A 48 17.59 -4.76 20.35
C ASP A 48 16.95 -3.48 20.89
N TYR A 49 16.57 -3.46 22.16
CA TYR A 49 15.99 -2.29 22.82
C TYR A 49 16.98 -1.13 22.89
N GLU A 50 18.24 -1.39 23.24
CA GLU A 50 19.30 -0.38 23.22
C GLU A 50 19.49 0.19 21.81
N TYR A 51 19.51 -0.68 20.78
CA TYR A 51 19.57 -0.25 19.40
C TYR A 51 18.36 0.62 19.02
N ILE A 52 17.14 0.22 19.41
CA ILE A 52 15.92 0.99 19.16
C ILE A 52 16.03 2.37 19.82
N GLN A 53 16.42 2.45 21.09
CA GLN A 53 16.52 3.73 21.81
C GLN A 53 17.54 4.66 21.15
N LYS A 54 18.72 4.14 20.79
CA LYS A 54 19.75 4.90 20.08
C LYS A 54 19.31 5.42 18.71
N ASN A 55 18.39 4.71 18.06
CA ASN A 55 17.92 5.02 16.70
C ASN A 55 16.44 5.47 16.67
N ARG A 56 15.83 5.80 17.81
CA ARG A 56 14.37 6.01 17.93
C ARG A 56 13.85 7.09 16.99
N ASP A 57 14.56 8.22 16.93
CA ASP A 57 14.19 9.35 16.08
C ASP A 57 14.36 9.02 14.60
N LEU A 58 15.39 8.25 14.25
CA LEU A 58 15.62 7.79 12.89
C LEU A 58 14.50 6.84 12.44
N ILE A 59 14.13 5.89 13.29
CA ILE A 59 13.05 4.94 13.02
C ILE A 59 11.72 5.69 12.86
N PHE A 60 11.41 6.59 13.81
CA PHE A 60 10.21 7.40 13.81
C PHE A 60 10.06 8.25 12.54
N ASN A 61 11.12 8.98 12.17
CA ASN A 61 11.13 9.83 10.98
C ASN A 61 11.12 9.01 9.69
N SER A 62 11.81 7.86 9.65
CA SER A 62 11.79 6.98 8.48
C SER A 62 10.39 6.44 8.22
N LEU A 63 9.67 6.02 9.27
CA LEU A 63 8.29 5.57 9.14
C LEU A 63 7.38 6.70 8.65
N PHE A 64 7.56 7.93 9.17
CA PHE A 64 6.84 9.09 8.68
C PHE A 64 7.09 9.37 7.20
N HIS A 65 8.34 9.31 6.74
CA HIS A 65 8.68 9.44 5.33
C HIS A 65 8.04 8.34 4.46
N LEU A 66 7.96 7.11 4.96
CA LEU A 66 7.25 6.03 4.28
C LEU A 66 5.74 6.31 4.20
N LYS A 67 5.10 6.83 5.27
CA LYS A 67 3.70 7.27 5.26
C LYS A 67 3.48 8.36 4.19
N LEU A 68 4.35 9.37 4.10
CA LEU A 68 4.27 10.43 3.10
C LEU A 68 4.46 9.91 1.66
N LYS A 69 5.43 9.02 1.44
CA LYS A 69 5.66 8.46 0.10
C LYS A 69 4.48 7.62 -0.37
N LYS A 70 3.85 6.84 0.52
CA LYS A 70 2.60 6.13 0.23
C LYS A 70 1.46 7.06 -0.14
N ARG A 71 1.29 8.16 0.60
CA ARG A 71 0.33 9.21 0.25
C ARG A 71 0.57 9.71 -1.17
N ASP A 72 1.79 10.11 -1.47
CA ASP A 72 2.12 10.72 -2.76
C ASP A 72 1.90 9.72 -3.92
N GLU A 73 2.28 8.45 -3.72
CA GLU A 73 1.99 7.36 -4.66
C GLU A 73 0.48 7.21 -4.91
N CYS A 74 -0.33 7.22 -3.85
CA CYS A 74 -1.79 7.12 -3.96
C CYS A 74 -2.38 8.32 -4.72
N LEU A 75 -2.01 9.54 -4.33
CA LEU A 75 -2.49 10.76 -4.96
C LEU A 75 -2.14 10.79 -6.45
N VAL A 76 -0.93 10.38 -6.82
CA VAL A 76 -0.51 10.26 -8.23
C VAL A 76 -1.34 9.21 -8.97
N ASN A 77 -1.62 8.06 -8.37
CA ASN A 77 -2.44 7.02 -8.99
C ASN A 77 -3.88 7.48 -9.21
N VAL A 78 -4.50 8.09 -8.20
CA VAL A 78 -5.83 8.69 -8.30
C VAL A 78 -5.85 9.76 -9.39
N GLN A 79 -4.87 10.64 -9.45
CA GLN A 79 -4.79 11.65 -10.52
C GLN A 79 -4.72 11.04 -11.91
N LYS A 80 -4.01 9.91 -12.07
CA LYS A 80 -3.92 9.15 -13.32
C LYS A 80 -5.24 8.46 -13.67
N ASP A 81 -5.92 7.87 -12.69
CA ASP A 81 -7.21 7.20 -12.89
C ASP A 81 -8.30 8.17 -13.34
N PHE A 82 -8.30 9.39 -12.79
CA PHE A 82 -9.15 10.49 -13.23
C PHE A 82 -8.53 11.33 -14.38
N SER A 83 -7.65 10.76 -15.19
CA SER A 83 -7.13 11.43 -16.38
C SER A 83 -7.99 11.10 -17.61
N ILE A 84 -8.16 12.07 -18.51
CA ILE A 84 -8.81 11.88 -19.83
C ILE A 84 -8.22 10.67 -20.56
N ARG A 85 -6.89 10.51 -20.49
CA ARG A 85 -6.19 9.40 -21.14
C ARG A 85 -6.66 8.03 -20.65
N ASN A 86 -6.90 7.87 -19.34
CA ASN A 86 -7.39 6.61 -18.81
C ASN A 86 -8.85 6.35 -19.20
N LEU A 87 -9.70 7.39 -19.27
CA LEU A 87 -11.06 7.25 -19.81
C LEU A 87 -11.03 6.68 -21.24
N PHE A 88 -10.25 7.27 -22.15
CA PHE A 88 -10.11 6.74 -23.51
C PHE A 88 -9.57 5.30 -23.55
N ARG A 89 -8.58 4.97 -22.70
CA ARG A 89 -7.99 3.62 -22.65
C ARG A 89 -8.99 2.56 -22.17
N THR A 90 -9.79 2.88 -21.16
CA THR A 90 -10.84 1.97 -20.65
C THR A 90 -11.92 1.75 -21.70
N ARG A 91 -12.26 2.77 -22.52
CA ARG A 91 -13.27 2.65 -23.57
C ARG A 91 -12.79 1.91 -24.82
N LEU A 92 -11.50 2.01 -25.17
CA LEU A 92 -10.90 1.16 -26.20
C LEU A 92 -11.08 -0.34 -25.87
N ALA A 93 -11.07 -0.72 -24.58
CA ALA A 93 -11.37 -2.10 -24.17
C ALA A 93 -12.87 -2.47 -24.34
N ILE A 94 -13.78 -1.49 -24.30
CA ILE A 94 -15.23 -1.67 -24.51
C ILE A 94 -15.58 -1.78 -26.00
N TYR A 95 -14.68 -1.44 -26.91
CA TYR A 95 -14.87 -1.70 -28.35
C TYR A 95 -15.18 -3.18 -28.63
N LEU A 96 -14.49 -4.10 -27.95
CA LEU A 96 -14.76 -5.54 -28.03
C LEU A 96 -16.17 -5.89 -27.52
N TYR A 97 -16.66 -5.19 -26.50
CA TYR A 97 -18.03 -5.37 -26.01
C TYR A 97 -19.06 -4.93 -27.06
N PHE A 98 -18.89 -3.77 -27.69
CA PHE A 98 -19.79 -3.33 -28.77
C PHE A 98 -19.75 -4.30 -29.96
N MET A 99 -18.57 -4.78 -30.34
CA MET A 99 -18.42 -5.80 -31.38
C MET A 99 -19.20 -7.07 -31.05
N VAL A 100 -19.12 -7.56 -29.82
CA VAL A 100 -19.86 -8.76 -29.37
C VAL A 100 -21.37 -8.52 -29.39
N VAL A 101 -21.84 -7.40 -28.82
CA VAL A 101 -23.27 -7.05 -28.78
C VAL A 101 -23.84 -6.91 -30.19
N ASN A 102 -23.15 -6.18 -31.07
CA ASN A 102 -23.58 -5.96 -32.45
C ASN A 102 -23.53 -7.25 -33.29
N THR A 103 -22.64 -8.18 -32.95
CA THR A 103 -22.62 -9.51 -33.56
C THR A 103 -23.86 -10.31 -33.17
N PHE A 104 -24.26 -10.30 -31.89
CA PHE A 104 -25.47 -10.98 -31.43
C PHE A 104 -26.75 -10.40 -32.03
N THR A 105 -26.82 -9.08 -32.25
CA THR A 105 -28.01 -8.43 -32.84
C THR A 105 -28.10 -8.60 -34.36
N SER A 106 -26.99 -8.86 -35.06
CA SER A 106 -26.92 -8.85 -36.53
C SER A 106 -26.74 -10.24 -37.17
N PHE A 107 -27.06 -11.32 -36.44
CA PHE A 107 -26.70 -12.72 -36.75
C PHE A 107 -27.23 -13.31 -38.08
N SER A 108 -27.93 -12.55 -38.94
CA SER A 108 -28.68 -13.10 -40.08
C SER A 108 -28.17 -12.78 -41.50
N SER A 109 -27.01 -12.12 -41.71
CA SER A 109 -26.49 -11.95 -43.08
C SER A 109 -24.97 -11.85 -43.21
N ILE A 110 -24.41 -12.32 -44.33
CA ILE A 110 -22.96 -12.25 -44.65
C ILE A 110 -22.50 -10.79 -44.88
N SER A 111 -23.44 -9.87 -45.20
CA SER A 111 -23.20 -8.42 -45.20
C SER A 111 -23.10 -7.81 -43.78
N ALA A 112 -23.37 -8.58 -42.72
CA ALA A 112 -23.43 -8.08 -41.36
C ALA A 112 -22.03 -7.75 -40.80
N VAL A 113 -20.97 -8.44 -41.22
CA VAL A 113 -19.62 -8.24 -40.64
C VAL A 113 -19.15 -6.81 -40.80
N TYR A 114 -19.16 -6.26 -42.03
CA TYR A 114 -18.76 -4.87 -42.25
C TYR A 114 -19.64 -3.87 -41.48
N LYS A 115 -20.95 -4.14 -41.42
CA LYS A 115 -21.89 -3.32 -40.66
C LYS A 115 -21.61 -3.37 -39.16
N ILE A 116 -21.33 -4.54 -38.59
CA ILE A 116 -20.95 -4.73 -37.18
C ILE A 116 -19.71 -3.92 -36.84
N PHE A 117 -18.66 -3.99 -37.68
CA PHE A 117 -17.45 -3.21 -37.48
C PHE A 117 -17.71 -1.70 -37.56
N ALA A 118 -18.44 -1.25 -38.58
CA ALA A 118 -18.75 0.17 -38.75
C ALA A 118 -19.61 0.72 -37.60
N TYR A 119 -20.70 0.02 -37.23
CA TYR A 119 -21.59 0.43 -36.13
C TYR A 119 -20.85 0.44 -34.79
N SER A 120 -20.08 -0.60 -34.47
CA SER A 120 -19.30 -0.64 -33.23
C SER A 120 -18.26 0.49 -33.16
N PHE A 121 -17.71 0.88 -34.30
CA PHE A 121 -16.77 2.01 -34.38
C PHE A 121 -17.47 3.36 -34.19
N PHE A 122 -18.64 3.57 -34.80
CA PHE A 122 -19.42 4.79 -34.59
C PHE A 122 -19.95 4.90 -33.15
N GLU A 123 -20.38 3.80 -32.53
CA GLU A 123 -20.77 3.74 -31.12
C GLU A 123 -19.58 4.10 -30.21
N LEU A 124 -18.38 3.60 -30.51
CA LEU A 124 -17.16 3.96 -29.79
C LEU A 124 -16.89 5.47 -29.88
N ILE A 125 -17.00 6.07 -31.07
CA ILE A 125 -16.84 7.52 -31.27
C ILE A 125 -17.89 8.30 -30.46
N TYR A 126 -19.16 7.92 -30.58
CA TYR A 126 -20.26 8.58 -29.89
C TYR A 126 -20.08 8.55 -28.37
N VAL A 127 -19.81 7.37 -27.80
CA VAL A 127 -19.57 7.21 -26.36
C VAL A 127 -18.33 7.98 -25.92
N SER A 128 -17.28 8.02 -26.74
CA SER A 128 -16.08 8.81 -26.46
C SER A 128 -16.38 10.31 -26.38
N ILE A 129 -17.22 10.84 -27.28
CA ILE A 129 -17.63 12.26 -27.26
C ILE A 129 -18.46 12.56 -26.00
N VAL A 130 -19.44 11.71 -25.68
CA VAL A 130 -20.25 11.84 -24.46
C VAL A 130 -19.37 11.83 -23.22
N ASP A 131 -18.39 10.93 -23.13
CA ASP A 131 -17.45 10.85 -22.02
C ASP A 131 -16.56 12.10 -21.92
N VAL A 132 -16.14 12.71 -23.03
CA VAL A 132 -15.38 13.98 -23.00
C VAL A 132 -16.23 15.12 -22.43
N VAL A 133 -17.50 15.19 -22.81
CA VAL A 133 -18.46 16.18 -22.28
C VAL A 133 -18.70 15.92 -20.78
N MET A 134 -18.97 14.67 -20.40
CA MET A 134 -19.12 14.26 -19.00
C MET A 134 -17.84 14.50 -18.18
N TYR A 135 -16.67 14.36 -18.81
CA TYR A 135 -15.38 14.67 -18.19
C TYR A 135 -15.29 16.14 -17.78
N HIS A 136 -15.65 17.03 -18.70
CA HIS A 136 -15.59 18.48 -18.48
C HIS A 136 -16.62 18.95 -17.45
N ILE A 137 -17.81 18.35 -17.43
CA ILE A 137 -18.91 18.79 -16.56
C ILE A 137 -18.81 18.16 -15.16
N LEU A 138 -18.74 16.83 -15.07
CA LEU A 138 -18.88 16.09 -13.81
C LEU A 138 -17.54 15.60 -13.27
N TYR A 139 -16.71 15.03 -14.13
CA TYR A 139 -15.52 14.29 -13.71
C TYR A 139 -14.41 15.22 -13.20
N LYS A 140 -14.27 16.41 -13.80
CA LYS A 140 -13.35 17.46 -13.29
C LYS A 140 -13.75 17.95 -11.89
N TYR A 141 -15.05 18.12 -11.65
CA TYR A 141 -15.57 18.52 -10.34
C TYR A 141 -15.36 17.42 -9.30
N LEU A 142 -15.72 16.18 -9.63
CA LEU A 142 -15.52 15.00 -8.78
C LEU A 142 -14.04 14.79 -8.45
N LYS A 143 -13.14 14.91 -9.44
CA LYS A 143 -11.69 14.83 -9.24
C LYS A 143 -11.20 15.85 -8.23
N ARG A 144 -11.60 17.12 -8.36
CA ARG A 144 -11.17 18.18 -7.44
C ARG A 144 -11.66 17.91 -6.02
N LYS A 145 -12.93 17.51 -5.87
CA LYS A 145 -13.53 17.19 -4.57
C LYS A 145 -12.84 15.99 -3.92
N LEU A 146 -12.63 14.92 -4.69
CA LEU A 146 -11.98 13.70 -4.21
C LEU A 146 -10.52 13.96 -3.81
N MET A 147 -9.74 14.66 -4.64
CA MET A 147 -8.35 15.01 -4.30
C MET A 147 -8.27 15.84 -3.02
N ARG A 148 -9.15 16.84 -2.85
CA ARG A 148 -9.20 17.64 -1.63
C ARG A 148 -9.44 16.75 -0.40
N ASN A 149 -10.45 15.89 -0.44
CA ASN A 149 -10.77 14.99 0.67
C ASN A 149 -9.62 14.02 0.98
N LEU A 150 -8.89 13.56 -0.05
CA LEU A 150 -7.71 12.73 0.14
C LEU A 150 -6.60 13.48 0.88
N TYR A 151 -6.28 14.71 0.46
CA TYR A 151 -5.28 15.54 1.15
C TYR A 151 -5.67 15.77 2.61
N GLU A 152 -6.91 16.18 2.88
CA GLU A 152 -7.40 16.41 4.25
C GLU A 152 -7.28 15.15 5.13
N ALA A 153 -7.58 13.96 4.58
CA ALA A 153 -7.46 12.71 5.31
C ALA A 153 -6.00 12.33 5.62
N TYR A 154 -5.09 12.53 4.66
CA TYR A 154 -3.67 12.23 4.86
C TYR A 154 -2.98 13.23 5.79
N ASP A 155 -3.37 14.50 5.73
CA ASP A 155 -2.86 15.51 6.64
C ASP A 155 -3.32 15.21 8.07
N ARG A 156 -4.58 14.77 8.26
CA ARG A 156 -5.08 14.31 9.55
C ARG A 156 -4.29 13.12 10.09
N ASP A 157 -4.06 12.07 9.28
CA ASP A 157 -3.23 10.92 9.69
C ASP A 157 -1.80 11.33 10.07
N SER A 158 -1.23 12.27 9.31
CA SER A 158 0.12 12.78 9.57
C SER A 158 0.18 13.56 10.88
N GLN A 159 -0.86 14.37 11.13
CA GLN A 159 -1.02 15.12 12.36
C GLN A 159 -1.25 14.19 13.55
N GLU A 160 -2.15 13.21 13.44
CA GLU A 160 -2.40 12.20 14.47
C GLU A 160 -1.11 11.47 14.85
N TYR A 161 -0.31 11.04 13.88
CA TYR A 161 0.96 10.37 14.13
C TYR A 161 1.96 11.27 14.88
N TYR A 162 2.13 12.53 14.49
CA TYR A 162 3.05 13.43 15.19
C TYR A 162 2.54 13.87 16.56
N GLN A 163 1.25 14.23 16.67
CA GLN A 163 0.66 14.69 17.92
C GLN A 163 0.62 13.58 18.98
N SER A 164 0.39 12.34 18.55
CA SER A 164 0.43 11.17 19.44
C SER A 164 1.84 10.59 19.64
N LEU A 165 2.87 11.20 19.05
CA LEU A 165 4.25 10.71 19.08
C LEU A 165 4.35 9.24 18.62
N GLY A 166 3.53 8.87 17.63
CA GLY A 166 3.50 7.54 17.02
C GLY A 166 2.79 6.48 17.84
N ALA A 167 1.96 6.87 18.82
CA ALA A 167 1.28 5.93 19.69
C ALA A 167 0.33 4.96 18.96
N ASP A 168 -0.22 5.39 17.82
CA ASP A 168 -1.01 4.55 16.92
C ASP A 168 -0.21 3.37 16.32
N VAL A 169 1.10 3.54 16.17
CA VAL A 169 2.02 2.59 15.55
C VAL A 169 2.81 1.78 16.57
N PHE A 170 3.46 2.46 17.51
CA PHE A 170 4.42 1.88 18.45
C PHE A 170 3.84 1.63 19.85
N GLY A 171 2.62 2.12 20.11
CA GLY A 171 2.05 2.17 21.45
C GLY A 171 2.42 3.45 22.20
N LEU A 172 1.74 3.70 23.32
CA LEU A 172 1.98 4.90 24.12
C LEU A 172 3.46 4.97 24.51
N LYS A 173 4.08 6.14 24.32
CA LYS A 173 5.41 6.53 24.84
C LYS A 173 6.67 6.15 24.04
N PHE A 174 6.60 5.76 22.76
CA PHE A 174 7.80 5.44 21.95
C PHE A 174 8.86 6.56 21.91
N LEU A 175 8.45 7.83 21.82
CA LEU A 175 9.35 8.99 21.90
C LEU A 175 9.39 9.65 23.28
N SER A 176 8.81 9.04 24.31
CA SER A 176 8.82 9.64 25.64
C SER A 176 10.13 9.37 26.35
N ASP A 177 10.63 10.35 27.10
CA ASP A 177 11.82 10.21 27.94
C ASP A 177 11.55 9.42 29.24
N TYR A 178 10.30 9.04 29.50
CA TYR A 178 9.93 8.20 30.64
C TYR A 178 9.90 6.73 30.23
N ASP A 179 10.87 5.98 30.75
CA ASP A 179 11.08 4.55 30.48
C ASP A 179 10.11 3.70 31.31
N ASP A 180 8.84 3.75 30.91
CA ASP A 180 7.77 2.90 31.45
C ASP A 180 6.93 2.35 30.28
N SER A 181 7.56 2.20 29.10
CA SER A 181 6.90 1.66 27.93
C SER A 181 6.64 0.17 28.16
N GLN A 182 5.40 -0.25 27.98
CA GLN A 182 5.04 -1.66 27.92
C GLN A 182 5.90 -2.29 26.81
N LYS A 183 6.98 -2.98 27.21
CA LYS A 183 7.80 -3.79 26.30
C LYS A 183 6.88 -4.76 25.57
N GLY A 184 7.13 -4.98 24.28
CA GLY A 184 6.35 -5.93 23.50
C GLY A 184 6.28 -5.64 22.01
N TYR A 185 6.50 -4.40 21.57
CA TYR A 185 6.50 -4.10 20.14
C TYR A 185 7.71 -4.69 19.42
N LYS A 186 7.51 -5.04 18.15
CA LYS A 186 8.53 -5.59 17.26
C LYS A 186 8.59 -4.78 15.98
N ILE A 187 9.80 -4.57 15.48
CA ILE A 187 10.06 -3.77 14.29
C ILE A 187 10.82 -4.61 13.28
N GLN A 188 10.25 -4.75 12.09
CA GLN A 188 10.91 -5.36 10.93
C GLN A 188 11.31 -4.23 9.97
N ILE A 189 12.61 -4.10 9.69
CA ILE A 189 13.17 -3.06 8.83
C ILE A 189 13.83 -3.72 7.61
N PHE A 190 13.46 -3.26 6.42
CA PHE A 190 14.09 -3.68 5.17
C PHE A 190 14.85 -2.50 4.57
N LYS A 191 16.16 -2.66 4.44
CA LYS A 191 17.09 -1.65 3.94
C LYS A 191 17.74 -2.12 2.64
N ASP A 192 17.95 -1.20 1.73
CA ASP A 192 18.81 -1.46 0.56
C ASP A 192 20.27 -1.59 1.02
N LYS A 193 20.96 -2.64 0.57
CA LYS A 193 22.34 -2.93 1.02
C LYS A 193 23.36 -1.90 0.55
N GLU A 194 23.21 -1.36 -0.66
CA GLU A 194 24.18 -0.42 -1.22
C GLU A 194 24.03 0.97 -0.61
N SER A 195 22.80 1.46 -0.48
CA SER A 195 22.51 2.82 -0.03
C SER A 195 22.24 2.93 1.48
N GLY A 196 21.94 1.82 2.15
CA GLY A 196 21.54 1.79 3.56
C GLY A 196 20.16 2.41 3.84
N VAL A 197 19.44 2.84 2.80
CA VAL A 197 18.15 3.53 2.94
C VAL A 197 17.06 2.54 3.38
N ILE A 198 16.30 2.92 4.40
CA ILE A 198 15.12 2.16 4.85
C ILE A 198 14.03 2.31 3.79
N ASN A 199 13.75 1.21 3.10
CA ASN A 199 12.77 1.20 2.04
C ASN A 199 11.41 0.70 2.53
N SER A 200 11.40 -0.13 3.57
CA SER A 200 10.18 -0.75 4.10
C SER A 200 10.27 -1.00 5.59
N MET A 201 9.13 -0.91 6.27
CA MET A 201 9.02 -1.16 7.69
C MET A 201 7.69 -1.80 8.04
N CYS A 202 7.71 -2.72 8.99
CA CYS A 202 6.54 -3.27 9.66
C CYS A 202 6.72 -3.14 11.16
N VAL A 203 5.69 -2.67 11.87
CA VAL A 203 5.68 -2.55 13.32
C VAL A 203 4.47 -3.31 13.85
N THR A 204 4.71 -4.26 14.75
CA THR A 204 3.68 -4.99 15.46
C THR A 204 3.74 -4.71 16.95
N GLN A 205 2.58 -4.73 17.60
CA GLN A 205 2.46 -4.62 19.05
C GLN A 205 1.45 -5.64 19.58
N PRO A 206 1.76 -6.35 20.67
CA PRO A 206 0.81 -7.19 21.34
C PRO A 206 -0.20 -6.35 22.14
N ILE A 207 -1.46 -6.73 22.10
CA ILE A 207 -2.55 -6.19 22.91
C ILE A 207 -3.14 -7.37 23.68
N ILE A 208 -2.98 -7.38 25.00
CA ILE A 208 -3.60 -8.39 25.87
C ILE A 208 -5.02 -7.90 26.15
N GLU A 209 -6.02 -8.62 25.63
CA GLU A 209 -7.44 -8.29 25.83
C GLU A 209 -8.00 -8.95 27.10
N SER A 210 -7.56 -10.18 27.37
CA SER A 210 -7.86 -10.96 28.58
C SER A 210 -6.80 -12.06 28.75
N ASP A 211 -6.82 -12.79 29.87
CA ASP A 211 -5.87 -13.89 30.15
C ASP A 211 -5.86 -14.95 29.04
N ASP A 212 -7.02 -15.24 28.44
CA ASP A 212 -7.17 -16.23 27.36
C ASP A 212 -7.19 -15.61 25.95
N LYS A 213 -6.96 -14.30 25.81
CA LYS A 213 -7.08 -13.63 24.50
C LYS A 213 -6.05 -12.52 24.29
N MET A 214 -5.32 -12.64 23.18
CA MET A 214 -4.29 -11.71 22.76
C MET A 214 -4.51 -11.31 21.29
N THR A 215 -4.21 -10.06 20.98
CA THR A 215 -4.30 -9.50 19.63
C THR A 215 -2.95 -8.89 19.24
N ILE A 216 -2.33 -9.38 18.19
CA ILE A 216 -1.15 -8.76 17.58
C ILE A 216 -1.63 -7.68 16.62
N ARG A 217 -1.49 -6.42 17.01
CA ARG A 217 -1.83 -5.28 16.16
C ARG A 217 -0.64 -4.89 15.30
N ILE A 218 -0.82 -4.91 13.99
CA ILE A 218 0.09 -4.29 13.02
C ILE A 218 -0.18 -2.79 13.03
N GLY A 219 0.68 -2.02 13.71
CA GLY A 219 0.58 -0.57 13.82
C GLY A 219 0.96 0.16 12.53
N PHE A 220 1.93 -0.39 11.79
CA PHE A 220 2.28 0.08 10.46
C PHE A 220 2.84 -1.07 9.64
N MET A 221 2.52 -1.10 8.34
CA MET A 221 3.17 -1.99 7.40
C MET A 221 3.27 -1.28 6.06
N GLY A 222 4.48 -1.11 5.54
CA GLY A 222 4.66 -0.31 4.35
C GLY A 222 6.00 -0.44 3.67
N THR A 223 5.97 -0.22 2.37
CA THR A 223 7.14 -0.27 1.51
C THR A 223 7.07 0.82 0.45
N SER A 224 8.24 1.36 0.13
CA SER A 224 8.46 2.39 -0.86
C SER A 224 9.26 1.91 -2.08
N THR A 225 9.42 0.59 -2.19
CA THR A 225 10.03 -0.07 -3.34
C THR A 225 9.08 -0.11 -4.54
N ASP A 226 9.61 -0.48 -5.70
CA ASP A 226 8.84 -0.73 -6.91
C ASP A 226 7.77 -1.83 -6.71
N LYS A 227 6.83 -1.93 -7.67
CA LYS A 227 5.68 -2.83 -7.58
C LYS A 227 6.05 -4.32 -7.46
N LYS A 228 7.15 -4.78 -8.06
CA LYS A 228 7.53 -6.19 -8.06
C LYS A 228 8.13 -6.57 -6.70
N LEU A 229 9.09 -5.78 -6.21
CA LEU A 229 9.71 -6.00 -4.91
C LEU A 229 8.73 -5.78 -3.74
N LYS A 230 7.80 -4.83 -3.92
CA LYS A 230 6.75 -4.49 -2.93
C LYS A 230 5.96 -5.71 -2.48
N ILE A 231 5.56 -6.61 -3.40
CA ILE A 231 4.78 -7.81 -3.05
C ILE A 231 5.62 -8.79 -2.22
N ASN A 232 6.87 -9.04 -2.59
CA ASN A 232 7.75 -9.95 -1.86
C ASN A 232 8.03 -9.45 -0.44
N ILE A 233 8.30 -8.16 -0.28
CA ILE A 233 8.50 -7.55 1.04
C ILE A 233 7.23 -7.65 1.89
N MET A 234 6.05 -7.31 1.32
CA MET A 234 4.78 -7.40 2.05
C MET A 234 4.44 -8.85 2.45
N ASN A 235 4.73 -9.83 1.57
CA ASN A 235 4.60 -11.25 1.90
C ASN A 235 5.52 -11.62 3.08
N LYS A 236 6.81 -11.23 3.05
CA LYS A 236 7.73 -11.52 4.16
C LYS A 236 7.26 -10.91 5.48
N MET A 237 6.81 -9.65 5.46
CA MET A 237 6.27 -8.97 6.63
C MET A 237 5.11 -9.74 7.25
N ILE A 238 4.11 -10.12 6.45
CA ILE A 238 2.95 -10.88 6.93
C ILE A 238 3.34 -12.28 7.38
N SER A 239 4.11 -13.03 6.59
CA SER A 239 4.52 -14.39 6.94
C SER A 239 5.16 -14.43 8.32
N LYS A 240 5.99 -13.43 8.67
CA LYS A 240 6.63 -13.35 9.97
C LYS A 240 5.64 -13.08 11.12
N VAL A 241 4.67 -12.20 10.91
CA VAL A 241 3.59 -11.95 11.88
C VAL A 241 2.72 -13.20 12.07
N CYS A 242 2.44 -13.93 10.98
CA CYS A 242 1.68 -15.18 11.03
C CYS A 242 2.45 -16.29 11.77
N LEU A 243 3.75 -16.44 11.51
CA LEU A 243 4.59 -17.38 12.24
C LEU A 243 4.66 -17.04 13.73
N GLU A 244 4.66 -15.76 14.08
CA GLU A 244 4.62 -15.33 15.48
C GLU A 244 3.29 -15.69 16.15
N GLN A 245 2.16 -15.44 15.48
CA GLN A 245 0.84 -15.88 15.94
C GLN A 245 0.83 -17.40 16.18
N ASP A 246 1.34 -18.19 15.23
CA ASP A 246 1.33 -19.64 15.31
C ASP A 246 2.24 -20.14 16.46
N LYS A 247 3.41 -19.52 16.66
CA LYS A 247 4.29 -19.81 17.80
C LYS A 247 3.64 -19.52 19.14
N LEU A 248 2.91 -18.41 19.27
CA LEU A 248 2.21 -18.06 20.51
C LEU A 248 1.06 -19.04 20.83
N LYS A 249 0.31 -19.47 19.80
CA LYS A 249 -0.72 -20.51 19.94
C LYS A 249 -0.13 -21.86 20.37
N GLN A 250 1.06 -22.20 19.87
CA GLN A 250 1.77 -23.43 20.23
C GLN A 250 2.32 -23.39 21.66
N SER A 251 2.89 -22.26 22.07
CA SER A 251 3.48 -22.11 23.42
C SER A 251 2.42 -22.00 24.52
N HIS A 252 1.22 -21.52 24.20
CA HIS A 252 0.11 -21.36 25.16
C HIS A 252 -1.16 -22.04 24.63
N PRO A 253 -1.28 -23.38 24.78
CA PRO A 253 -2.46 -24.12 24.34
C PRO A 253 -3.71 -23.63 25.09
N GLY A 254 -4.61 -22.93 24.39
CA GLY A 254 -5.81 -22.31 24.96
C GLY A 254 -5.90 -20.80 24.72
N LEU A 255 -4.77 -20.15 24.44
CA LEU A 255 -4.71 -18.71 24.13
C LEU A 255 -5.28 -18.45 22.74
N GLN A 256 -6.33 -17.62 22.66
CA GLN A 256 -6.82 -17.09 21.39
C GLN A 256 -5.95 -15.93 20.94
N VAL A 257 -5.10 -16.16 19.93
CA VAL A 257 -4.24 -15.12 19.34
C VAL A 257 -4.81 -14.65 18.01
N ASN A 258 -5.24 -13.39 17.93
CA ASN A 258 -5.68 -12.75 16.69
C ASN A 258 -4.58 -11.86 16.11
N VAL A 259 -4.63 -11.58 14.80
CA VAL A 259 -3.82 -10.53 14.17
C VAL A 259 -4.73 -9.50 13.55
N GLU A 260 -4.47 -8.24 13.86
CA GLU A 260 -5.26 -7.10 13.43
C GLU A 260 -4.41 -6.10 12.66
N ILE A 261 -4.96 -5.59 11.55
CA ILE A 261 -4.40 -4.43 10.87
C ILE A 261 -5.49 -3.41 10.59
N VAL A 262 -5.24 -2.18 11.02
CA VAL A 262 -6.04 -1.02 10.65
C VAL A 262 -5.37 -0.37 9.45
N SER A 263 -6.08 -0.35 8.31
CA SER A 263 -5.60 0.29 7.10
C SER A 263 -6.65 1.24 6.55
N ARG A 264 -6.24 2.44 6.14
CA ARG A 264 -7.10 3.27 5.30
C ARG A 264 -7.24 2.60 3.94
N LEU A 265 -8.45 2.55 3.42
CA LEU A 265 -8.73 2.04 2.07
C LEU A 265 -8.01 2.86 0.96
N LEU A 266 -7.29 3.91 1.32
CA LEU A 266 -6.43 4.74 0.46
C LEU A 266 -5.10 4.06 0.10
N ASP A 267 -4.60 3.13 0.92
CA ASP A 267 -3.43 2.31 0.54
C ASP A 267 -3.91 1.16 -0.34
N THR A 268 -4.23 1.47 -1.60
CA THR A 268 -4.76 0.48 -2.56
C THR A 268 -3.80 -0.69 -2.80
N GLY A 269 -2.49 -0.47 -2.62
CA GLY A 269 -1.48 -1.52 -2.68
C GLY A 269 -1.63 -2.51 -1.53
N MET A 270 -1.68 -2.01 -0.30
CA MET A 270 -1.89 -2.81 0.90
C MET A 270 -3.27 -3.46 0.91
N LEU A 271 -4.31 -2.74 0.49
CA LEU A 271 -5.66 -3.27 0.39
C LEU A 271 -5.75 -4.43 -0.61
N ASN A 272 -5.23 -4.25 -1.82
CA ASN A 272 -5.20 -5.31 -2.83
C ASN A 272 -4.40 -6.52 -2.34
N PHE A 273 -3.34 -6.28 -1.57
CA PHE A 273 -2.57 -7.33 -0.95
C PHE A 273 -3.38 -8.07 0.13
N LEU A 274 -4.00 -7.37 1.06
CA LEU A 274 -4.85 -7.95 2.11
C LEU A 274 -6.05 -8.71 1.54
N VAL A 275 -6.68 -8.21 0.48
CA VAL A 275 -7.79 -8.91 -0.21
C VAL A 275 -7.32 -10.20 -0.89
N LYS A 276 -6.08 -10.23 -1.40
CA LYS A 276 -5.50 -11.44 -2.01
C LYS A 276 -4.96 -12.42 -0.96
N CYS A 277 -4.53 -11.92 0.20
CA CYS A 277 -4.10 -12.73 1.32
C CYS A 277 -5.34 -13.36 1.98
N LYS A 278 -5.61 -14.64 1.68
CA LYS A 278 -6.81 -15.35 2.13
C LYS A 278 -6.98 -15.40 3.66
N ASP A 279 -5.92 -15.14 4.40
CA ASP A 279 -5.89 -15.26 5.86
C ASP A 279 -6.49 -14.02 6.58
N PHE A 280 -6.57 -12.87 5.91
CA PHE A 280 -7.16 -11.65 6.47
C PHE A 280 -8.56 -11.41 5.92
N LYS A 281 -9.52 -11.20 6.83
CA LYS A 281 -10.91 -10.86 6.50
C LYS A 281 -11.24 -9.46 6.99
N PHE A 282 -11.98 -8.70 6.19
CA PHE A 282 -12.54 -7.43 6.63
C PHE A 282 -13.53 -7.66 7.76
N GLU A 283 -13.39 -6.93 8.87
CA GLU A 283 -14.30 -7.03 10.02
C GLU A 283 -15.25 -5.82 10.08
N LYS A 284 -14.71 -4.60 10.20
CA LYS A 284 -15.50 -3.37 10.37
C LYS A 284 -14.75 -2.10 9.96
N TYR A 285 -15.48 -1.01 9.78
CA TYR A 285 -14.92 0.33 9.72
C TYR A 285 -14.66 0.85 11.14
N VAL A 286 -13.46 1.40 11.37
CA VAL A 286 -13.04 1.94 12.67
C VAL A 286 -13.60 3.35 12.88
N ASP A 287 -13.59 4.15 11.81
CA ASP A 287 -14.05 5.54 11.84
C ASP A 287 -15.21 5.77 10.85
N ASN A 288 -16.27 6.46 11.31
CA ASN A 288 -17.48 6.80 10.55
C ASN A 288 -17.36 8.15 9.80
N GLU A 289 -16.15 8.60 9.48
CA GLU A 289 -15.93 10.00 9.09
C GLU A 289 -16.57 10.36 7.74
N TYR A 290 -16.71 9.41 6.80
CA TYR A 290 -17.37 9.66 5.52
C TYR A 290 -18.18 8.47 5.03
N LYS A 291 -19.47 8.40 5.40
CA LYS A 291 -20.42 7.38 4.89
C LYS A 291 -20.53 7.36 3.35
N LEU A 292 -20.21 8.47 2.69
CA LEU A 292 -20.36 8.64 1.23
C LEU A 292 -19.07 8.39 0.42
N PHE A 293 -17.90 8.32 1.06
CA PHE A 293 -16.62 8.11 0.36
C PHE A 293 -15.95 6.82 0.85
N THR A 294 -16.40 5.69 0.30
CA THR A 294 -15.75 4.38 0.42
C THR A 294 -14.30 4.51 -0.05
N GLY A 295 -13.35 4.57 0.88
CA GLY A 295 -11.96 4.92 0.56
C GLY A 295 -11.26 5.66 1.70
N VAL A 296 -11.95 6.62 2.32
CA VAL A 296 -11.34 7.53 3.31
C VAL A 296 -11.35 6.93 4.72
N ASN A 297 -12.29 6.03 4.99
CA ASN A 297 -12.44 5.40 6.30
C ASN A 297 -11.33 4.37 6.58
N LYS A 298 -10.93 4.26 7.85
CA LYS A 298 -10.05 3.19 8.35
C LYS A 298 -10.85 1.88 8.41
N GLY A 299 -10.39 0.84 7.73
CA GLY A 299 -10.94 -0.52 7.80
C GLY A 299 -10.08 -1.40 8.70
N LEU A 300 -10.72 -2.21 9.54
CA LEU A 300 -10.09 -3.23 10.36
C LEU A 300 -10.16 -4.58 9.64
N TYR A 301 -9.01 -5.20 9.45
CA TYR A 301 -8.86 -6.54 8.90
C TYR A 301 -8.29 -7.46 9.96
N LYS A 302 -8.85 -8.67 10.04
CA LYS A 302 -8.52 -9.67 11.06
C LYS A 302 -8.14 -11.01 10.48
N ARG A 303 -7.15 -11.63 11.10
CA ARG A 303 -6.84 -13.06 11.00
C ARG A 303 -7.07 -13.69 12.38
N GLN A 304 -7.92 -14.72 12.44
CA GLN A 304 -8.23 -15.48 13.65
C GLN A 304 -7.37 -16.74 13.74
#